data_AF-A0AAV5AY75-F1
#
_entry.id   AF-A0AAV5AY75-F1
#
_cell.length_a   1.000
_cell.length_b   1.000
_cell.length_c   1.000
_cell.angle_alpha   90.00
_cell.angle_beta   90.00
_cell.angle_gamma   90.00
#
_symmetry.space_group_name_H-M   'P 1'
#
loop_
_entity.id
_entity.type
_entity.pdbx_description
1 polymer ?
#
loop_
_entity_poly.entity_id
_entity_poly.type
_entity_poly.pdbx_seq_one_letter_code
_entity_poly.pdbx_strand_id
1 'polypeptide(L)' 'MFRQRINIYGKLDFMGWKDLLYFYENEIHHRGQGYVYLRSLGIEPPSFVDRS' A
#
# COMPACT_ATOMS: atom_id res chain seq x y z
N MET A 1 11.06 -23.38 3.56
CA MET A 1 11.17 -22.42 4.69
C MET A 1 11.79 -21.13 4.16
N PHE A 2 10.99 -20.12 3.80
CA PHE A 2 11.52 -18.80 3.43
C PHE A 2 11.28 -17.85 4.61
N ARG A 3 12.20 -17.88 5.58
CA ARG A 3 12.17 -17.05 6.80
C ARG A 3 13.41 -16.16 6.84
N GLN A 4 13.72 -15.52 5.72
CA GLN A 4 14.66 -14.41 5.72
C GLN A 4 13.95 -13.17 6.28
N ARG A 5 14.62 -12.53 7.23
CA ARG A 5 14.23 -11.28 7.86
C ARG A 5 14.77 -10.17 6.97
N ILE A 6 13.88 -9.40 6.34
CA ILE A 6 14.25 -8.32 5.43
C ILE A 6 14.02 -7.01 6.19
N ASN A 7 15.06 -6.20 6.33
CA ASN A 7 14.97 -4.95 7.06
C ASN A 7 14.62 -3.82 6.09
N ILE A 8 13.32 -3.53 5.93
CA ILE A 8 12.83 -2.58 4.93
C ILE A 8 13.11 -1.09 5.27
N TYR A 9 13.47 -0.76 6.52
CA TYR A 9 13.72 0.64 6.95
C TYR A 9 14.76 0.81 8.07
N GLY A 10 15.66 -0.15 8.26
CA GLY A 10 16.55 -0.18 9.42
C GLY A 10 15.87 -0.51 10.76
N LYS A 11 14.53 -0.51 10.84
CA LYS A 11 13.75 -0.57 12.10
C LYS A 11 12.62 -1.61 12.12
N LEU A 12 12.15 -2.08 10.97
CA LEU A 12 11.03 -3.00 10.87
C LEU A 12 11.57 -4.38 10.47
N ASP A 13 11.82 -5.20 11.49
CA ASP A 13 12.38 -6.55 11.34
C ASP A 13 11.24 -7.57 11.26
N PHE A 14 10.58 -7.62 10.10
CA PHE A 14 9.50 -8.57 9.85
C PHE A 14 9.94 -9.75 8.96
N MET A 15 9.11 -10.80 8.95
CA MET A 15 9.29 -11.94 8.04
C MET A 15 8.83 -11.50 6.66
N GLY A 16 9.59 -11.78 5.58
CA GLY A 16 9.39 -11.13 4.26
C GLY A 16 7.96 -11.07 3.68
N TRP A 17 7.05 -11.99 4.05
CA TRP A 17 5.64 -11.89 3.64
C TRP A 17 4.87 -10.76 4.33
N LYS A 18 5.24 -10.40 5.56
CA LYS A 18 4.67 -9.26 6.31
C LYS A 18 5.10 -7.94 5.71
N ASP A 19 6.31 -7.86 5.17
CA ASP A 19 6.79 -6.66 4.48
C ASP A 19 6.00 -6.43 3.19
N LEU A 20 5.73 -7.49 2.42
CA LEU A 20 4.85 -7.42 1.25
C LEU A 20 3.44 -6.97 1.62
N LEU A 21 2.88 -7.50 2.71
CA LEU A 21 1.57 -7.08 3.20
C LEU A 21 1.58 -5.60 3.64
N TYR A 22 2.63 -5.16 4.33
CA TYR A 22 2.79 -3.76 4.74
C TYR A 22 2.81 -2.82 3.54
N PHE A 23 3.58 -3.15 2.49
CA PHE A 23 3.58 -2.34 1.27
C PHE A 23 2.21 -2.30 0.59
N TYR A 24 1.52 -3.45 0.51
CA TYR A 24 0.19 -3.54 -0.06
C TYR A 24 -0.83 -2.69 0.70
N GLU A 25 -0.84 -2.77 2.02
CA GLU A 25 -1.71 -1.96 2.89
C GLU A 25 -1.37 -0.47 2.78
N ASN A 26 -0.08 -0.11 2.74
CA ASN A 26 0.37 1.27 2.61
C ASN A 26 -0.04 1.90 1.26
N GLU A 27 0.05 1.13 0.19
CA GLU A 27 -0.41 1.55 -1.14
C GLU A 27 -1.92 1.83 -1.14
N ILE A 28 -2.74 0.92 -0.59
CA ILE A 28 -4.20 1.11 -0.49
C ILE A 28 -4.55 2.32 0.37
N HIS A 29 -3.83 2.52 1.47
CA HIS A 29 -4.02 3.68 2.35
C HIS A 29 -3.78 4.99 1.59
N HIS A 30 -2.64 5.13 0.91
CA HIS A 30 -2.31 6.33 0.14
C HIS A 30 -3.21 6.50 -1.09
N ARG A 31 -3.65 5.40 -1.72
CA ARG A 31 -4.66 5.44 -2.78
C ARG A 31 -5.94 6.09 -2.26
N GLY A 32 -6.42 5.71 -1.08
CA GLY A 32 -7.57 6.33 -0.43
C GLY A 32 -7.40 7.85 -0.22
N GLN A 33 -6.21 8.29 0.24
CA GLN A 33 -5.90 9.72 0.36
C GLN A 33 -5.94 10.44 -0.99
N GLY A 34 -5.41 9.82 -2.04
CA GLY A 34 -5.48 10.34 -3.41
C GLY A 34 -6.91 10.52 -3.93
N TYR A 35 -7.83 9.62 -3.57
CA TYR A 35 -9.25 9.74 -3.96
C TYR A 35 -9.93 10.96 -3.33
N VAL A 36 -9.64 11.20 -2.05
CA VAL A 36 -10.15 12.39 -1.35
C VAL A 36 -9.61 13.66 -2.02
N TYR A 37 -8.35 13.67 -2.41
CA TYR A 37 -7.71 14.78 -3.10
C TYR A 37 -8.28 15.01 -4.51
N LEU A 38 -8.47 13.96 -5.31
CA LEU A 38 -9.08 14.09 -6.64
C LEU A 38 -10.50 14.67 -6.54
N ARG A 39 -11.30 14.17 -5.59
CA ARG A 39 -12.65 14.70 -5.36
C ARG A 39 -12.66 16.14 -4.86
N SER A 40 -11.70 16.55 -4.02
CA SER A 40 -11.62 17.94 -3.58
C SER A 40 -11.25 18.90 -4.71
N LEU A 41 -10.59 18.42 -5.75
CA LEU A 41 -10.30 19.14 -6.99
C LEU A 41 -11.43 19.05 -8.04
N GLY A 42 -12.55 18.37 -7.73
CA GLY A 42 -13.65 18.15 -8.68
C GLY A 42 -13.32 17.16 -9.81
N ILE A 43 -12.24 16.39 -9.67
CA ILE A 43 -11.83 15.35 -10.63
C ILE A 43 -12.43 14.01 -10.19
N GLU A 44 -13.06 13.30 -11.12
CA GLU A 44 -13.57 11.96 -10.86
C GLU A 44 -12.39 10.96 -10.76
N PRO A 45 -12.20 10.27 -9.61
CA PRO A 45 -11.13 9.31 -9.47
C PRO A 45 -11.43 8.00 -10.25
N PRO A 46 -10.40 7.24 -10.64
CA PRO A 46 -10.58 5.97 -11.35
C PRO A 46 -11.30 4.91 -10.48
N SER A 47 -11.60 3.73 -11.04
CA SER A 47 -12.14 2.61 -10.23
C SER A 47 -11.17 2.23 -9.11
N PHE A 48 -11.68 2.10 -7.88
CA PHE A 48 -10.85 1.84 -6.68
C PHE A 48 -10.21 0.45 -6.68
N VAL A 49 -10.87 -0.50 -7.32
CA VAL A 49 -10.36 -1.85 -7.52
C VAL A 49 -10.47 -2.15 -9.00
N ASP A 50 -9.35 -2.54 -9.60
CA ASP A 50 -9.37 -3.17 -10.91
C ASP A 50 -9.82 -4.62 -10.74
N ARG A 51 -10.82 -5.02 -11.52
CA ARG A 51 -11.43 -6.37 -11.48
C ARG A 51 -11.21 -7.14 -12.79
N SER A 52 -10.28 -6.68 -13.63
CA SER A 52 -9.94 -7.32 -14.90
C SER A 52 -9.22 -8.66 -14.75
#